data_AF-A0A9X7J5A3-F1
#
_entry.id   AF-A0A9X7J5A3-F1
#
_cell.length_a   1.000
_cell.length_b   1.000
_cell.length_c   1.000
_cell.angle_alpha   90.00
_cell.angle_beta   90.00
_cell.angle_gamma   90.00
#
_symmetry.space_group_name_H-M   'P 1'
#
loop_
_entity.id
_entity.type
_entity.pdbx_description
1 polymer ?
#
loop_
_entity_poly.entity_id
_entity_poly.type
_entity_poly.pdbx_seq_one_letter_code
_entity_poly.pdbx_strand_id
1 'polypeptide(L)'
;MINWQAWGKMVVRKVIEMAKEVVVKIPDDVYESLGWNKDLAGEILKRLAAALYAERKISLGKAAQVSGLSYVAFLDVLAEMGITLNYDEEELEYDLETVRRLLAREGNS
;
A
#
# COMPACT_ATOMS: atom_id res chain seq x y z
N MET A 1 29.36 -21.36 3.66
CA MET A 1 28.78 -20.57 4.78
C MET A 1 28.14 -19.33 4.19
N ILE A 2 26.81 -19.18 4.28
CA ILE A 2 26.12 -17.99 3.81
C ILE A 2 26.30 -16.87 4.84
N ASN A 3 26.79 -15.71 4.40
CA ASN A 3 26.97 -14.54 5.25
C ASN A 3 25.63 -13.82 5.47
N TRP A 4 24.94 -14.21 6.54
CA TRP A 4 23.61 -13.71 6.91
C TRP A 4 23.57 -12.19 7.17
N GLN A 5 24.68 -11.60 7.63
CA GLN A 5 24.82 -10.16 7.85
C GLN A 5 24.88 -9.36 6.53
N ALA A 6 25.65 -9.86 5.57
CA ALA A 6 25.78 -9.24 4.24
C ALA A 6 24.48 -9.39 3.43
N TRP A 7 23.83 -10.56 3.52
CA TRP A 7 22.57 -10.82 2.83
C TRP A 7 21.43 -9.93 3.37
N GLY A 8 21.33 -9.79 4.70
CA GLY A 8 20.36 -8.88 5.33
C GLY A 8 20.54 -7.42 4.91
N LYS A 9 21.78 -6.91 4.90
CA LYS A 9 22.05 -5.52 4.46
C LYS A 9 21.70 -5.30 2.99
N MET A 10 21.96 -6.28 2.13
CA MET A 10 21.67 -6.19 0.69
C MET A 10 20.16 -6.15 0.41
N VAL A 11 19.40 -7.03 1.07
CA VAL A 11 17.94 -7.08 0.95
C VAL A 11 17.30 -5.79 1.47
N VAL A 12 17.71 -5.32 2.67
CA VAL A 12 17.20 -4.08 3.25
C VAL A 12 17.52 -2.88 2.36
N ARG A 13 18.74 -2.78 1.83
CA ARG A 13 19.15 -1.68 0.95
C ARG A 13 18.35 -1.65 -0.36
N LYS A 14 18.12 -2.80 -1.00
CA LYS A 14 17.32 -2.92 -2.24
C LYS A 14 15.85 -2.50 -2.01
N VAL A 15 15.25 -2.88 -0.88
CA VAL A 15 13.87 -2.48 -0.54
C VAL A 15 13.75 -0.98 -0.32
N ILE A 16 14.71 -0.37 0.37
CA ILE A 16 14.74 1.09 0.61
C ILE A 16 14.92 1.87 -0.70
N GLU A 17 15.76 1.38 -1.63
CA GLU A 17 15.94 1.99 -2.95
C GLU A 17 14.71 1.92 -3.86
N MET A 18 13.77 0.99 -3.60
CA MET A 18 12.55 0.83 -4.40
C MET A 18 11.36 1.68 -3.93
N ALA A 19 11.47 2.34 -2.78
CA ALA A 19 10.42 3.21 -2.25
C ALA A 19 10.55 4.62 -2.85
N LYS A 20 9.42 5.21 -3.25
CA LYS A 20 9.33 6.62 -3.66
C LYS A 20 8.77 7.43 -2.49
N GLU A 21 9.43 8.54 -2.16
CA GLU A 21 8.97 9.47 -1.13
C GLU A 21 8.09 10.57 -1.76
N VAL A 22 7.01 10.91 -1.05
CA VAL A 22 6.11 12.03 -1.40
C VAL A 22 5.85 12.84 -0.14
N VAL A 23 6.05 14.16 -0.22
CA VAL A 23 5.78 15.10 0.87
C VAL A 23 4.52 15.89 0.55
N VAL A 24 3.53 15.83 1.44
CA VAL A 24 2.27 16.58 1.33
C VAL A 24 2.29 17.71 2.35
N LYS A 25 2.06 18.95 1.91
CA LYS A 25 1.86 20.11 2.78
C LYS A 25 0.38 20.37 2.93
N ILE A 26 -0.10 20.35 4.17
CA ILE A 26 -1.50 20.63 4.52
C ILE A 26 -1.53 21.97 5.25
N PRO A 27 -2.36 22.93 4.80
CA PRO A 27 -2.57 24.18 5.53
C PRO A 27 -3.09 23.92 6.96
N ASP A 28 -2.66 24.73 7.92
CA ASP A 28 -2.97 24.52 9.35
C ASP A 28 -4.48 24.55 9.64
N ASP A 29 -5.22 25.44 8.97
CA ASP A 29 -6.68 25.55 9.08
C ASP A 29 -7.40 24.27 8.62
N VAL A 30 -6.88 23.64 7.56
CA VAL A 30 -7.39 22.35 7.07
C VAL A 30 -7.05 21.24 8.06
N TYR A 31 -5.82 21.22 8.57
CA TYR A 31 -5.39 20.23 9.57
C TYR A 31 -6.27 20.28 10.84
N GLU A 32 -6.55 21.47 11.36
CA GLU A 32 -7.43 21.66 12.51
C GLU A 32 -8.87 21.21 12.22
N SER A 33 -9.37 21.47 11.01
CA SER A 33 -10.73 21.11 10.61
C SER A 33 -10.94 19.60 10.42
N LEU A 34 -9.89 18.85 10.10
CA LEU A 34 -9.98 17.40 9.86
C LEU A 34 -10.26 16.60 11.12
N GLY A 35 -9.98 17.14 12.31
CA GLY A 35 -10.18 16.45 13.59
C GLY A 35 -9.39 15.15 13.72
N TRP A 36 -8.40 14.93 12.85
CA TRP A 36 -7.55 13.75 12.88
C TRP A 36 -6.65 13.79 14.13
N ASN A 37 -6.47 12.63 14.74
CA ASN A 37 -5.62 12.47 15.91
C ASN A 37 -4.12 12.55 15.51
N LYS A 38 -3.23 12.09 16.40
CA LYS A 38 -1.77 12.16 16.21
C LYS A 38 -1.22 11.43 14.97
N ASP A 39 -2.00 10.59 14.27
CA ASP A 39 -1.53 9.82 13.11
C ASP A 39 -2.07 10.35 11.77
N LEU A 40 -1.65 11.57 11.42
CA LEU A 40 -1.96 12.22 10.14
C LEU A 40 -1.53 11.35 8.94
N ALA A 41 -0.32 10.77 9.00
CA ALA A 41 0.23 9.98 7.92
C ALA A 41 -0.60 8.71 7.67
N GLY A 42 -0.97 8.00 8.73
CA GLY A 42 -1.86 6.83 8.63
C GLY A 42 -3.22 7.18 8.05
N GLU A 43 -3.85 8.28 8.48
CA GLU A 43 -5.14 8.73 7.94
C GLU A 43 -5.09 9.07 6.44
N ILE A 44 -4.01 9.69 5.98
CA ILE A 44 -3.77 10.00 4.57
C ILE A 44 -3.55 8.71 3.78
N LEU A 45 -2.67 7.82 4.26
CA LEU A 45 -2.33 6.58 3.57
C LEU A 45 -3.54 5.64 3.46
N LYS A 46 -4.38 5.55 4.50
CA LYS A 46 -5.64 4.80 4.47
C LYS A 46 -6.58 5.30 3.37
N ARG A 47 -6.79 6.61 3.29
CA ARG A 47 -7.66 7.22 2.26
C ARG A 47 -7.08 7.08 0.86
N LEU A 48 -5.76 7.25 0.71
CA LEU A 48 -5.07 7.05 -0.57
C LEU A 48 -5.19 5.59 -1.05
N ALA A 49 -4.95 4.63 -0.16
CA ALA A 49 -5.08 3.21 -0.48
C ALA A 49 -6.51 2.87 -0.93
N ALA A 50 -7.51 3.36 -0.20
CA ALA A 50 -8.92 3.15 -0.52
C ALA A 50 -9.31 3.75 -1.89
N ALA A 51 -8.85 4.97 -2.19
CA ALA A 51 -9.06 5.60 -3.49
C ALA A 51 -8.40 4.82 -4.64
N LEU A 52 -7.13 4.42 -4.50
CA LEU A 52 -6.42 3.67 -5.52
C LEU A 52 -7.04 2.28 -5.79
N TYR A 53 -7.59 1.65 -4.74
CA TYR A 53 -8.36 0.42 -4.86
C TYR A 53 -9.67 0.65 -5.63
N ALA A 54 -10.48 1.63 -5.21
CA ALA A 54 -11.75 1.96 -5.86
C ALA A 54 -11.58 2.33 -7.34
N GLU A 55 -10.45 2.95 -7.71
CA GLU A 55 -10.07 3.28 -9.08
C GLU A 55 -9.48 2.09 -9.88
N ARG A 56 -9.43 0.88 -9.29
CA ARG A 56 -8.80 -0.34 -9.85
C ARG A 56 -7.34 -0.13 -10.30
N LYS A 57 -6.60 0.75 -9.62
CA LYS A 57 -5.18 1.05 -9.95
C LYS A 57 -4.21 0.10 -9.27
N ILE A 58 -4.60 -0.44 -8.13
CA ILE A 58 -3.86 -1.42 -7.35
C ILE A 58 -4.83 -2.46 -6.81
N SER A 59 -4.33 -3.64 -6.50
CA SER A 59 -5.14 -4.68 -5.89
C SER A 59 -5.43 -4.43 -4.43
N LEU A 60 -6.39 -5.17 -3.87
CA LEU A 60 -6.76 -5.09 -2.47
C LEU A 60 -5.58 -5.38 -1.53
N GLY A 61 -4.77 -6.41 -1.83
CA GLY A 61 -3.57 -6.71 -1.04
C GLY A 61 -2.55 -5.59 -1.08
N LYS A 62 -2.37 -4.92 -2.22
CA LYS A 62 -1.46 -3.78 -2.35
C LYS A 62 -2.00 -2.54 -1.64
N ALA A 63 -3.31 -2.32 -1.68
CA ALA A 63 -3.96 -1.25 -0.95
C ALA A 63 -3.81 -1.42 0.57
N ALA A 64 -4.03 -2.63 1.08
CA ALA A 64 -3.75 -2.96 2.48
C ALA A 64 -2.29 -2.66 2.85
N GLN A 65 -1.32 -3.06 2.01
CA GLN A 65 0.09 -2.72 2.20
C GLN A 65 0.35 -1.20 2.26
N VAL A 66 -0.25 -0.42 1.35
CA VAL A 66 -0.09 1.05 1.31
C VAL A 66 -0.70 1.70 2.56
N SER A 67 -1.84 1.20 3.03
CA SER A 67 -2.50 1.70 4.23
C SER A 67 -1.73 1.43 5.53
N GLY A 68 -0.77 0.52 5.51
CA GLY A 68 -0.07 0.03 6.69
C GLY A 68 -0.93 -0.86 7.61
N LEU A 69 -2.16 -1.20 7.19
CA LEU A 69 -3.08 -2.04 7.95
C LEU A 69 -2.95 -3.51 7.57
N SER A 70 -3.45 -4.38 8.45
CA SER A 70 -3.72 -5.76 8.07
C SER A 70 -4.84 -5.82 7.02
N TYR A 71 -4.89 -6.90 6.25
CA TYR A 71 -5.92 -7.11 5.24
C TYR A 71 -7.34 -6.96 5.81
N VAL A 72 -7.62 -7.60 6.95
CA VAL A 72 -8.92 -7.53 7.61
C VAL A 72 -9.26 -6.11 8.06
N ALA A 73 -8.31 -5.41 8.71
CA ALA A 73 -8.54 -4.03 9.14
C ALA A 73 -8.74 -3.07 7.95
N PHE A 74 -8.14 -3.35 6.80
CA PHE A 74 -8.36 -2.55 5.60
C PHE A 74 -9.75 -2.80 4.98
N LEU A 75 -10.29 -4.02 5.07
CA LEU A 75 -11.68 -4.29 4.68
C LEU A 75 -12.67 -3.46 5.50
N ASP A 76 -12.42 -3.31 6.81
CA ASP A 76 -13.24 -2.47 7.68
C ASP A 76 -13.21 -1.00 7.21
N VAL A 77 -12.02 -0.50 6.82
CA VAL A 77 -11.88 0.86 6.25
C VAL A 77 -12.69 1.02 4.96
N LEU A 78 -12.67 0.04 4.06
CA LEU A 78 -13.46 0.11 2.83
C LEU A 78 -14.96 0.15 3.15
N ALA A 79 -15.41 -0.65 4.11
CA ALA A 79 -16.80 -0.66 4.57
C ALA A 79 -17.21 0.68 5.18
N GLU A 80 -16.38 1.26 6.06
CA GLU A 80 -16.59 2.59 6.66
C GLU A 80 -16.69 3.71 5.60
N MET A 81 -15.90 3.60 4.53
CA MET A 81 -15.91 4.56 3.41
C MET A 81 -17.01 4.27 2.37
N GLY A 82 -17.81 3.22 2.55
CA GLY A 82 -18.87 2.82 1.61
C GLY A 82 -18.33 2.31 0.27
N ILE A 83 -17.07 1.89 0.21
CA ILE A 83 -16.45 1.34 -0.99
C ILE A 83 -16.83 -0.13 -1.07
N THR A 84 -17.57 -0.49 -2.12
CA THR A 84 -18.03 -1.85 -2.34
C THR A 84 -16.84 -2.74 -2.70
N LEU A 85 -16.73 -3.90 -2.05
CA LEU A 85 -15.79 -4.94 -2.44
C LEU A 85 -16.15 -5.43 -3.83
N ASN A 86 -15.31 -5.12 -4.80
CA ASN A 86 -15.42 -5.60 -6.17
C ASN A 86 -14.42 -6.73 -6.39
N TYR A 87 -14.39 -7.69 -5.45
CA TYR A 87 -13.57 -8.90 -5.54
C TYR A 87 -14.21 -9.84 -6.58
N ASP A 88 -14.08 -9.45 -7.85
CA ASP A 88 -14.49 -10.23 -9.02
C ASP A 88 -13.29 -11.03 -9.57
N GLU A 89 -13.57 -11.88 -10.55
CA GLU A 89 -12.56 -12.74 -11.20
C GLU A 89 -11.45 -11.90 -11.86
N GLU A 90 -11.75 -10.65 -12.24
CA GLU A 90 -10.78 -9.70 -12.80
C GLU A 90 -9.81 -9.17 -11.74
N GLU A 91 -10.26 -9.00 -10.50
CA GLU A 91 -9.40 -8.60 -9.36
C GLU A 91 -8.40 -9.70 -9.00
N LEU A 92 -8.84 -10.96 -9.05
CA LEU A 92 -7.97 -12.13 -8.88
C LEU A 92 -6.94 -12.23 -10.02
N GLU A 93 -7.36 -12.05 -11.27
CA GLU A 93 -6.46 -12.06 -12.43
C GLU A 93 -5.45 -10.91 -12.33
N TYR A 94 -5.86 -9.73 -11.87
CA TYR A 94 -4.98 -8.58 -11.64
C TYR A 94 -3.95 -8.85 -10.53
N ASP A 95 -4.35 -9.52 -9.44
CA ASP A 95 -3.44 -9.95 -8.38
C ASP A 95 -2.41 -10.97 -8.91
N LEU A 96 -2.87 -11.96 -9.68
CA LEU A 96 -2.00 -12.95 -10.33
C LEU A 96 -1.04 -12.30 -11.32
N GLU A 97 -1.51 -11.35 -12.14
CA GLU A 97 -0.70 -10.60 -13.11
C GLU A 97 0.37 -9.76 -12.41
N THR A 98 0.02 -9.14 -11.28
CA THR A 98 0.95 -8.38 -10.44
C THR A 98 2.04 -9.28 -9.88
N VAL A 99 1.68 -10.44 -9.34
CA VAL A 99 2.64 -11.45 -8.85
C VAL A 99 3.53 -11.95 -9.97
N ARG A 100 2.97 -12.30 -11.13
CA ARG A 100 3.72 -12.73 -12.33
C ARG A 100 4.75 -11.69 -12.75
N ARG A 101 4.37 -10.40 -12.77
CA ARG A 101 5.28 -9.29 -13.12
C ARG A 101 6.40 -9.11 -12.11
N LEU A 102 6.12 -9.26 -10.81
CA LEU A 102 7.15 -9.18 -9.77
C LEU A 102 8.16 -10.32 -9.89
N LEU A 103 7.67 -11.56 -10.07
CA LEU A 103 8.53 -12.74 -10.27
C LEU A 103 9.38 -12.63 -11.55
N ALA A 104 8.80 -12.14 -12.65
CA ALA A 104 9.53 -11.93 -13.90
C ALA A 104 10.65 -10.89 -13.79
N ARG A 105 10.53 -9.92 -12.87
CA ARG A 105 11.58 -8.93 -12.59
C ARG A 105 12.69 -9.47 -11.69
N GLU A 106 12.41 -10.46 -10.86
CA GLU A 106 13.42 -11.13 -10.03
C GLU A 106 14.25 -12.15 -10.80
N GLY A 107 13.70 -12.77 -11.86
CA GLY A 107 14.45 -13.69 -12.72
C GLY A 107 15.40 -13.03 -13.74
N ASN A 108 15.36 -11.70 -13.86
CA ASN A 108 16.15 -10.92 -14.83
C ASN A 108 17.20 -10.03 -14.15
N SER A 109 17.60 -10.34 -12.90
CA SER A 109 18.65 -9.67 -12.13
C SER A 109 19.64 -10.68 -11.54
#